data_AF-A0A946DSH4-F1
#
_entry.id   AF-A0A946DSH4-F1
#
_cell.length_a   1.000
_cell.length_b   1.000
_cell.length_c   1.000
_cell.angle_alpha   90.00
_cell.angle_beta   90.00
_cell.angle_gamma   90.00
#
_symmetry.space_group_name_H-M   'P 1'
#
loop_
_entity.id
_entity.type
_entity.pdbx_description
1 polymer ?
#
loop_
_entity_poly.entity_id
_entity_poly.type
_entity_poly.pdbx_seq_one_letter_code
_entity_poly.pdbx_strand_id
1 'polypeptide(L)'
;MLLAVIAAGCVPTPAPPPDSISDAKAKLKVSPSVVPTDASVQVTERVSYVLLDGEQQHEEFPDSFWIPPAEQRRNLQKDQIVKLMFQITVADETETERMWVVVQKNTTEGYVGTLDNDPYCTDEMKAGLEVHFQPRHVIQIYDDDESPDTK
;
A
#
# COMPACT_ATOMS: atom_id res chain seq x y z
N MET A 1 -13.15 8.92 54.34
CA MET A 1 -12.17 8.24 53.46
C MET A 1 -12.94 7.58 52.34
N LEU A 2 -12.88 8.15 51.13
CA LEU A 2 -13.45 7.59 49.92
C LEU A 2 -12.35 7.72 48.86
N LEU A 3 -11.64 6.63 48.55
CA LEU A 3 -10.61 6.63 47.53
C LEU A 3 -11.25 6.26 46.20
N ALA A 4 -11.15 7.18 45.24
CA ALA A 4 -11.56 7.00 43.86
C ALA A 4 -10.61 6.04 43.14
N VAL A 5 -11.18 5.05 42.45
CA VAL A 5 -10.46 4.17 41.52
C VAL A 5 -10.51 4.83 40.15
N ILE A 6 -9.38 5.34 39.68
CA ILE A 6 -9.25 5.90 38.33
C ILE A 6 -8.94 4.72 37.40
N ALA A 7 -9.89 4.40 36.52
CA ALA A 7 -9.70 3.43 35.46
C ALA A 7 -8.71 4.00 34.43
N ALA A 8 -7.54 3.39 34.33
CA ALA A 8 -6.60 3.66 33.25
C ALA A 8 -7.18 3.11 31.94
N GLY A 9 -7.48 3.99 31.00
CA GLY A 9 -7.89 3.64 29.65
C GLY A 9 -6.76 2.87 28.95
N CYS A 10 -7.11 1.73 28.35
CA CYS A 10 -6.23 0.94 27.51
C CYS A 10 -6.00 1.72 26.19
N VAL A 11 -4.81 2.26 25.99
CA VAL A 11 -4.41 2.85 24.70
C VAL A 11 -3.98 1.69 23.79
N PRO A 12 -4.55 1.54 22.57
CA PRO A 12 -4.07 0.54 21.64
C PRO A 12 -2.66 0.91 21.17
N THR A 13 -1.69 0.05 21.48
CA THR A 13 -0.31 0.14 20.96
C THR A 13 -0.31 0.03 19.43
N PRO A 14 0.45 0.87 18.71
CA PRO A 14 0.66 0.66 17.28
C PRO A 14 1.36 -0.70 17.07
N ALA A 15 0.86 -1.48 16.12
CA ALA A 15 1.47 -2.75 15.76
C ALA A 15 2.88 -2.50 15.18
N PRO A 16 3.91 -3.25 15.60
CA PRO A 16 5.24 -3.14 15.00
C PRO A 16 5.20 -3.60 13.53
N PRO A 17 6.10 -3.09 12.67
CA PRO A 17 6.23 -3.60 11.31
C PRO A 17 6.59 -5.09 11.34
N PRO A 18 6.05 -5.93 10.42
CA PRO A 18 6.39 -7.34 10.36
C PRO A 18 7.88 -7.53 10.02
N ASP A 19 8.52 -8.41 10.78
CA ASP A 19 9.93 -8.77 10.64
C ASP A 19 10.29 -9.18 9.20
N SER A 20 11.48 -8.74 8.77
CA SER A 20 12.02 -8.88 7.42
C SER A 20 12.09 -10.33 6.90
N ILE A 21 11.81 -10.42 5.60
CA ILE A 21 11.71 -11.59 4.74
C ILE A 21 13.04 -12.38 4.65
N SER A 22 12.98 -13.71 4.84
CA SER A 22 13.92 -14.64 4.20
C SER A 22 13.22 -15.91 3.72
N ASP A 23 13.62 -16.30 2.50
CA ASP A 23 13.44 -17.59 1.83
C ASP A 23 12.07 -17.97 1.25
N ALA A 24 11.87 -17.62 -0.03
CA ALA A 24 11.29 -18.54 -1.01
C ALA A 24 11.73 -18.19 -2.45
N LYS A 25 12.67 -18.95 -3.00
CA LYS A 25 12.91 -19.01 -4.45
C LYS A 25 11.90 -19.98 -5.07
N ALA A 26 10.92 -19.46 -5.79
CA ALA A 26 10.20 -20.21 -6.82
C ALA A 26 10.09 -19.37 -8.09
N LYS A 27 10.64 -19.89 -9.19
CA LYS A 27 10.64 -19.24 -10.50
C LYS A 27 9.24 -19.30 -11.11
N LEU A 28 8.49 -18.21 -11.10
CA LEU A 28 7.43 -17.98 -12.07
C LEU A 28 7.97 -17.04 -13.15
N LYS A 29 8.09 -17.55 -14.39
CA LYS A 29 8.42 -16.72 -15.55
C LYS A 29 7.17 -15.98 -15.98
N VAL A 30 7.07 -14.70 -15.65
CA VAL A 30 6.21 -13.75 -16.36
C VAL A 30 7.13 -12.73 -17.03
N SER A 31 6.98 -12.59 -18.34
CA SER A 31 7.76 -11.68 -19.19
C SER A 31 7.38 -10.22 -18.90
N PRO A 32 8.32 -9.25 -18.95
CA PRO A 32 8.01 -7.86 -18.65
C PRO A 32 7.34 -7.22 -19.86
N SER A 33 6.01 -7.25 -19.90
CA SER A 33 5.24 -6.40 -20.79
C SER A 33 4.61 -5.32 -19.93
N VAL A 34 5.07 -4.09 -20.15
CA VAL A 34 4.54 -2.84 -19.60
C VAL A 34 3.01 -2.92 -19.55
N VAL A 35 2.44 -3.02 -18.35
CA VAL A 35 1.00 -2.94 -18.14
C VAL A 35 0.64 -1.48 -17.91
N PRO A 36 -0.29 -0.90 -18.69
CA PRO A 36 -0.77 0.45 -18.42
C PRO A 36 -1.43 0.47 -17.03
N THR A 37 -1.08 1.46 -16.23
CA THR A 37 -1.34 1.51 -14.78
C THR A 37 -2.83 1.56 -14.39
N ASP A 38 -3.75 1.81 -15.33
CA ASP A 38 -5.22 1.73 -15.14
C ASP A 38 -5.83 0.38 -15.57
N ALA A 39 -5.04 -0.54 -16.11
CA ALA A 39 -5.54 -1.85 -16.51
C ALA A 39 -5.67 -2.78 -15.30
N SER A 40 -6.68 -3.64 -15.36
CA SER A 40 -6.79 -4.78 -14.44
C SER A 40 -5.59 -5.69 -14.60
N VAL A 41 -4.89 -5.92 -13.49
CA VAL A 41 -3.78 -6.86 -13.36
C VAL A 41 -4.33 -8.18 -12.85
N GLN A 42 -4.18 -9.23 -13.66
CA GLN A 42 -4.57 -10.59 -13.28
C GLN A 42 -3.52 -11.20 -12.35
N VAL A 43 -3.93 -11.65 -11.17
CA VAL A 43 -3.08 -12.34 -10.18
C VAL A 43 -3.24 -13.86 -10.34
N THR A 44 -4.49 -14.33 -10.40
CA THR A 44 -4.87 -15.72 -10.69
C THR A 44 -6.04 -15.73 -11.68
N GLU A 45 -6.58 -16.91 -12.01
CA GLU A 45 -7.79 -17.01 -12.85
C GLU A 45 -9.04 -16.39 -12.19
N ARG A 46 -9.02 -16.19 -10.86
CA ARG A 46 -10.17 -15.71 -10.09
C ARG A 46 -9.92 -14.36 -9.42
N VAL A 47 -8.66 -13.94 -9.33
CA VAL A 47 -8.26 -12.73 -8.62
C VAL A 47 -7.55 -11.76 -9.55
N SER A 48 -8.03 -10.53 -9.57
CA SER A 48 -7.39 -9.42 -10.25
C SER A 48 -7.49 -8.15 -9.43
N TYR A 49 -6.68 -7.14 -9.74
CA TYR A 49 -6.81 -5.84 -9.12
C TYR A 49 -6.62 -4.70 -10.11
N VAL A 50 -7.17 -3.54 -9.77
CA VAL A 50 -6.87 -2.25 -10.41
C VAL A 50 -6.37 -1.30 -9.33
N LEU A 51 -5.40 -0.45 -9.64
CA LEU A 51 -5.02 0.64 -8.76
C LEU A 51 -5.96 1.83 -8.97
N LEU A 52 -6.58 2.33 -7.90
CA LEU A 52 -7.43 3.50 -7.98
C LEU A 52 -6.60 4.80 -7.97
N ASP A 53 -7.11 5.82 -8.66
CA ASP A 53 -6.48 7.12 -8.75
C ASP A 53 -6.68 7.94 -7.46
N GLY A 54 -5.62 8.13 -6.71
CA GLY A 54 -5.63 8.91 -5.47
C GLY A 54 -5.83 10.41 -5.70
N GLU A 55 -5.40 10.96 -6.85
CA GLU A 55 -5.66 12.34 -7.22
C GLU A 55 -7.16 12.54 -7.49
N GLN A 56 -7.79 11.63 -8.22
CA GLN A 56 -9.24 11.68 -8.45
C GLN A 56 -10.04 11.57 -7.15
N GLN A 57 -9.64 10.67 -6.23
CA GLN A 57 -10.29 10.56 -4.91
C GLN A 57 -10.12 11.85 -4.08
N HIS A 58 -8.95 12.48 -4.15
CA HIS A 58 -8.71 13.77 -3.50
C HIS A 58 -9.55 14.89 -4.11
N GLU A 59 -9.69 14.93 -5.44
CA GLU A 59 -10.53 15.92 -6.13
C GLU A 59 -12.02 15.78 -5.78
N GLU A 60 -12.51 14.54 -5.66
CA GLU A 60 -13.90 14.26 -5.29
C GLU A 60 -14.18 14.54 -3.80
N PHE A 61 -13.20 14.27 -2.92
CA PHE A 61 -13.36 14.37 -1.47
C PHE A 61 -12.22 15.17 -0.78
N PRO A 62 -11.95 16.43 -1.16
CA PRO A 62 -10.75 17.15 -0.75
C PRO A 62 -10.62 17.37 0.76
N ASP A 63 -11.76 17.48 1.46
CA ASP A 63 -11.80 17.72 2.91
C ASP A 63 -11.59 16.44 3.74
N SER A 64 -11.74 15.27 3.15
CA SER A 64 -11.71 13.97 3.87
C SER A 64 -10.74 12.95 3.30
N PHE A 65 -10.20 13.22 2.11
CA PHE A 65 -9.24 12.37 1.42
C PHE A 65 -7.98 13.18 1.13
N TRP A 66 -7.10 13.29 2.12
CA TRP A 66 -5.79 13.92 1.92
C TRP A 66 -4.85 12.97 1.18
N ILE A 67 -4.00 13.52 0.31
CA ILE A 67 -2.88 12.81 -0.32
C ILE A 67 -1.59 13.63 -0.20
N PRO A 68 -0.41 12.98 -0.24
CA PRO A 68 0.86 13.68 -0.24
C PRO A 68 1.00 14.67 -1.40
N PRO A 69 1.68 15.82 -1.21
CA PRO A 69 2.02 16.76 -2.27
C PRO A 69 2.60 16.08 -3.51
N ALA A 70 2.22 16.57 -4.68
CA ALA A 70 2.60 15.97 -5.95
C ALA A 70 4.12 15.92 -6.17
N GLU A 71 4.89 16.85 -5.59
CA GLU A 71 6.35 16.82 -5.61
C GLU A 71 6.92 15.60 -4.87
N GLN A 72 6.37 15.25 -3.71
CA GLN A 72 6.82 14.07 -2.96
C GLN A 72 6.48 12.78 -3.73
N ARG A 73 5.26 12.68 -4.26
CA ARG A 73 4.80 11.51 -5.03
C ARG A 73 5.57 11.30 -6.35
N ARG A 74 6.11 12.38 -6.94
CA ARG A 74 6.95 12.31 -8.16
C ARG A 74 8.43 12.05 -7.89
N ASN A 75 8.85 12.11 -6.64
CA ASN A 75 10.26 11.98 -6.25
C ASN A 75 10.47 10.82 -5.26
N LEU A 76 9.70 9.73 -5.37
CA LEU A 76 9.92 8.56 -4.54
C LEU A 76 11.31 7.96 -4.77
N GLN A 77 11.91 7.51 -3.67
CA GLN A 77 13.21 6.86 -3.61
C GLN A 77 13.05 5.37 -3.36
N LYS A 78 14.06 4.61 -3.77
CA LYS A 78 14.17 3.18 -3.43
C LYS A 78 14.08 3.00 -1.90
N ASP A 79 13.44 1.92 -1.49
CA ASP A 79 13.20 1.50 -0.11
C ASP A 79 12.20 2.38 0.68
N GLN A 80 11.61 3.42 0.08
CA GLN A 80 10.46 4.10 0.68
C GLN A 80 9.20 3.23 0.64
N ILE A 81 8.35 3.37 1.64
CA ILE A 81 7.07 2.65 1.71
C ILE A 81 5.94 3.63 1.41
N VAL A 82 5.08 3.26 0.46
CA VAL A 82 3.92 4.06 0.05
C VAL A 82 2.64 3.27 0.16
N LYS A 83 1.53 3.96 0.42
CA LYS A 83 0.21 3.35 0.46
C LYS A 83 -0.53 3.63 -0.83
N LEU A 84 -1.11 2.58 -1.40
CA LEU A 84 -1.92 2.63 -2.63
C LEU A 84 -3.33 2.11 -2.33
N MET A 85 -4.28 2.40 -3.23
CA MET A 85 -5.63 1.84 -3.21
C MET A 85 -5.78 0.74 -4.26
N PHE A 86 -6.07 -0.47 -3.82
CA PHE A 86 -6.31 -1.62 -4.67
C PHE A 86 -7.80 -1.91 -4.68
N GLN A 87 -8.41 -1.84 -5.85
CA GLN A 87 -9.72 -2.44 -6.09
C GLN A 87 -9.49 -3.88 -6.53
N ILE A 88 -9.71 -4.83 -5.63
CA ILE A 88 -9.46 -6.26 -5.83
C ILE A 88 -10.77 -6.93 -6.19
N THR A 89 -10.79 -7.67 -7.29
CA THR A 89 -11.93 -8.49 -7.72
C THR A 89 -11.61 -9.96 -7.51
N VAL A 90 -12.46 -10.66 -6.76
CA VAL A 90 -12.41 -12.09 -6.47
C VAL A 90 -13.69 -12.74 -6.96
N ALA A 91 -13.62 -13.53 -8.04
CA ALA A 91 -14.75 -14.30 -8.58
C ALA A 91 -16.07 -13.48 -8.71
N ASP A 92 -15.95 -12.24 -9.22
CA ASP A 92 -17.02 -11.25 -9.46
C ASP A 92 -17.39 -10.32 -8.28
N GLU A 93 -16.84 -10.54 -7.09
CA GLU A 93 -16.98 -9.61 -5.96
C GLU A 93 -15.79 -8.66 -5.89
N THR A 94 -16.04 -7.37 -5.67
CA THR A 94 -15.01 -6.34 -5.67
C THR A 94 -14.92 -5.65 -4.31
N GLU A 95 -13.73 -5.62 -3.73
CA GLU A 95 -13.42 -4.92 -2.49
C GLU A 95 -12.28 -3.91 -2.70
N THR A 96 -12.31 -2.81 -1.95
CA THR A 96 -11.23 -1.81 -2.00
C THR A 96 -10.40 -1.87 -0.73
N GLU A 97 -9.11 -2.12 -0.89
CA GLU A 97 -8.14 -2.19 0.21
C GLU A 97 -7.02 -1.16 0.04
N ARG A 98 -6.53 -0.64 1.17
CA ARG A 98 -5.41 0.33 1.21
C ARG A 98 -4.16 -0.38 1.71
N MET A 99 -3.24 -0.69 0.81
CA MET A 99 -2.08 -1.55 1.11
C MET A 99 -0.76 -0.82 0.91
N TRP A 100 0.26 -1.27 1.64
CA TRP A 100 1.61 -0.74 1.60
C TRP A 100 2.45 -1.42 0.51
N VAL A 101 3.30 -0.64 -0.13
CA VAL A 101 4.20 -1.07 -1.19
C VAL A 101 5.58 -0.47 -0.94
N VAL A 102 6.61 -1.31 -0.91
CA VAL A 102 8.02 -0.90 -0.83
C VAL A 102 8.51 -0.56 -2.24
N VAL A 103 8.96 0.68 -2.47
CA VAL A 103 9.50 1.15 -3.75
C VAL A 103 10.82 0.43 -4.04
N GLN A 104 10.92 -0.26 -5.18
CA GLN A 104 12.16 -0.90 -5.59
C GLN A 104 12.97 -0.08 -6.59
N LYS A 105 12.29 0.53 -7.59
CA LYS A 105 12.95 1.30 -8.65
C LYS A 105 12.01 2.29 -9.32
N ASN A 106 12.61 3.33 -9.89
CA ASN A 106 11.92 4.31 -10.72
C ASN A 106 11.95 3.85 -12.18
N THR A 107 10.89 4.15 -12.93
CA THR A 107 10.78 3.89 -14.37
C THR A 107 10.43 5.18 -15.11
N THR A 108 10.47 5.15 -16.44
CA THR A 108 10.02 6.30 -17.25
C THR A 108 8.53 6.62 -17.04
N GLU A 109 7.74 5.63 -16.61
CA GLU A 109 6.28 5.72 -16.51
C GLU A 109 5.78 5.77 -15.07
N GLY A 110 6.66 5.69 -14.06
CA GLY A 110 6.30 5.66 -12.65
C GLY A 110 7.30 4.87 -11.81
N TYR A 111 6.81 3.89 -11.07
CA TYR A 111 7.56 3.10 -10.10
C TYR A 111 7.22 1.62 -10.20
N VAL A 112 8.18 0.80 -9.81
CA VAL A 112 7.95 -0.60 -9.47
C VAL A 112 8.25 -0.78 -7.99
N GLY A 113 7.35 -1.46 -7.29
CA GLY A 113 7.51 -1.81 -5.88
C GLY A 113 7.03 -3.22 -5.59
N THR A 114 7.09 -3.58 -4.31
CA THR A 114 6.62 -4.86 -3.80
C THR A 114 5.60 -4.65 -2.71
N LEU A 115 4.48 -5.36 -2.82
CA LEU A 115 3.43 -5.37 -1.80
C LEU A 115 4.00 -5.83 -0.45
N ASP A 116 3.73 -5.08 0.61
CA ASP A 116 4.32 -5.28 1.94
C ASP A 116 3.35 -5.92 2.94
N ASN A 117 2.08 -6.07 2.57
CA ASN A 117 1.08 -6.75 3.39
C ASN A 117 0.13 -7.61 2.55
N ASP A 118 -0.48 -8.61 3.17
CA ASP A 118 -1.53 -9.40 2.55
C ASP A 118 -2.85 -8.61 2.53
N PRO A 119 -3.66 -8.74 1.45
CA PRO A 119 -5.05 -8.29 1.47
C PRO A 119 -5.90 -9.17 2.39
N TYR A 120 -7.00 -8.63 2.90
CA TYR A 120 -7.96 -9.36 3.72
C TYR A 120 -8.98 -10.15 2.90
N CYS A 121 -9.33 -9.69 1.70
CA CYS A 121 -10.41 -10.26 0.89
C CYS A 121 -10.03 -11.57 0.19
N THR A 122 -8.74 -11.94 0.13
CA THR A 122 -8.29 -13.17 -0.54
C THR A 122 -6.92 -13.65 -0.06
N ASP A 123 -6.72 -14.97 -0.08
CA ASP A 123 -5.42 -15.61 0.14
C ASP A 123 -4.63 -15.85 -1.16
N GLU A 124 -5.20 -15.53 -2.33
CA GLU A 124 -4.55 -15.74 -3.64
C GLU A 124 -3.64 -14.58 -4.08
N MET A 125 -3.70 -13.45 -3.38
CA MET A 125 -2.80 -12.30 -3.53
C MET A 125 -2.06 -12.10 -2.20
N LYS A 126 -0.74 -11.88 -2.25
CA LYS A 126 0.12 -11.89 -1.05
C LYS A 126 1.23 -10.85 -1.12
N ALA A 127 1.76 -10.49 0.05
CA ALA A 127 3.00 -9.74 0.16
C ALA A 127 4.11 -10.39 -0.69
N GLY A 128 4.98 -9.57 -1.26
CA GLY A 128 5.98 -10.02 -2.25
C GLY A 128 5.55 -9.84 -3.71
N LEU A 129 4.27 -9.56 -3.99
CA LEU A 129 3.80 -9.27 -5.36
C LEU A 129 4.45 -8.00 -5.91
N GLU A 130 4.97 -8.06 -7.15
CA GLU A 130 5.46 -6.88 -7.87
C GLU A 130 4.30 -6.00 -8.31
N VAL A 131 4.35 -4.70 -8.00
CA VAL A 131 3.31 -3.72 -8.33
C VAL A 131 3.93 -2.59 -9.13
N HIS A 132 3.34 -2.29 -10.29
CA HIS A 132 3.67 -1.11 -11.10
C HIS A 132 2.67 -0.01 -10.78
N PHE A 133 3.15 1.19 -10.47
CA PHE A 133 2.28 2.30 -10.08
C PHE A 133 2.85 3.66 -10.47
N GLN A 134 1.97 4.64 -10.60
CA GLN A 134 2.29 6.04 -10.88
C GLN A 134 2.16 6.92 -9.64
N PRO A 135 2.77 8.13 -9.65
CA PRO A 135 2.56 9.12 -8.59
C PRO A 135 1.10 9.32 -8.20
N ARG A 136 0.17 9.34 -9.17
CA ARG A 136 -1.27 9.57 -8.94
C ARG A 136 -1.95 8.53 -8.04
N HIS A 137 -1.41 7.32 -7.93
CA HIS A 137 -1.96 6.25 -7.07
C HIS A 137 -1.51 6.37 -5.62
N VAL A 138 -0.51 7.20 -5.31
CA VAL A 138 0.08 7.30 -3.98
C VAL A 138 -0.83 8.13 -3.08
N ILE A 139 -1.40 7.48 -2.07
CA ILE A 139 -2.33 8.10 -1.11
C ILE A 139 -1.69 8.38 0.25
N GLN A 140 -0.54 7.78 0.52
CA GLN A 140 0.27 8.04 1.72
C GLN A 140 1.72 7.67 1.44
N ILE A 141 2.66 8.39 2.06
CA ILE A 141 4.08 8.03 2.15
C ILE A 141 4.35 7.78 3.62
N TYR A 142 4.98 6.66 3.94
CA TYR A 142 5.38 6.34 5.30
C TYR A 142 6.56 7.22 5.73
N ASP A 143 6.49 7.76 6.94
CA ASP A 143 7.51 8.62 7.53
C ASP A 143 7.97 8.00 8.85
N ASP A 144 9.24 7.62 8.92
CA ASP A 144 9.86 6.96 10.07
C ASP A 144 10.15 7.95 11.23
N ASP A 145 10.02 9.25 11.00
CA ASP A 145 10.49 10.28 11.93
C ASP A 145 9.50 10.56 13.11
N GLU A 146 8.34 9.88 13.19
CA GLU A 146 7.44 9.91 14.36
C GLU A 146 7.85 8.91 15.47
N SER A 147 9.10 8.95 15.93
CA SER A 147 9.45 8.34 17.23
C SER A 147 9.24 9.38 18.36
N PRO A 148 8.42 9.11 19.40
CA PRO A 148 8.12 10.09 20.45
C PRO A 148 9.27 10.35 21.45
N ASP A 149 10.48 9.88 21.20
CA ASP A 149 11.58 9.88 22.20
C ASP A 149 12.58 11.04 22.07
N THR A 150 12.21 12.18 21.48
CA THR A 150 13.06 13.39 21.55
C THR A 150 12.29 14.65 21.92
N LYS A 151 12.00 14.84 23.21
CA LYS A 151 11.90 16.19 23.80
C LYS A 151 12.21 16.22 25.29
#